data_AF-A0A6B3C8J3-F1
#
_entry.id   AF-A0A6B3C8J3-F1
#
_cell.length_a   1.000
_cell.length_b   1.000
_cell.length_c   1.000
_cell.angle_alpha   90.00
_cell.angle_beta   90.00
_cell.angle_gamma   90.00
#
_symmetry.space_group_name_H-M   'P 1'
#
loop_
_entity.id
_entity.type
_entity.pdbx_description
1 polymer ?
#
loop_
_entity_poly.entity_id
_entity_poly.type
_entity_poly.pdbx_seq_one_letter_code
_entity_poly.pdbx_strand_id
1 'polypeptide(L)'
;FAVGQLYKSEGGKLVLRGKGFSNTLTQYDDFKYGGLFSPDSLPPFSFTLDKFDATYETSGPQKGTPRDFKAYVSFSEGAHGKPVRTEIEVNKPLEVDGSKLFLLGHGYAPVISVTAPDGKVIYKDAVPMLPFDANLSSSGAIKVTDGYKDKDGKAEQLGFNAMLVSTFA
;
A
#
# COMPACT_ATOMS: atom_id res chain seq x y z
N PHE A 1 -13.72 -17.41 -26.19
CA PHE A 1 -13.38 -16.94 -24.82
C PHE A 1 -12.00 -17.40 -24.29
N ALA A 2 -11.16 -18.12 -25.07
CA ALA A 2 -9.84 -18.58 -24.61
C ALA A 2 -8.65 -17.66 -25.01
N VAL A 3 -8.72 -16.97 -26.17
CA VAL A 3 -7.59 -16.17 -26.69
C VAL A 3 -7.31 -14.93 -25.83
N GLY A 4 -8.35 -14.25 -25.32
CA GLY A 4 -8.16 -13.06 -24.48
C GLY A 4 -7.44 -13.32 -23.14
N GLN A 5 -7.56 -14.55 -22.60
CA GLN A 5 -6.83 -14.95 -21.39
C GLN A 5 -5.31 -15.03 -21.61
N LEU A 6 -4.87 -15.28 -22.85
CA LEU A 6 -3.43 -15.34 -23.18
C LEU A 6 -2.75 -13.97 -23.12
N TYR A 7 -3.51 -12.88 -23.26
CA TYR A 7 -3.01 -11.50 -23.22
C TYR A 7 -3.39 -10.75 -21.93
N LYS A 8 -4.23 -11.34 -21.06
CA LYS A 8 -4.65 -10.72 -19.81
C LYS A 8 -3.46 -10.62 -18.85
N SER A 9 -3.39 -9.53 -18.10
CA SER A 9 -2.56 -9.41 -16.90
C SER A 9 -3.36 -8.83 -15.73
N GLU A 10 -2.92 -9.13 -14.52
CA GLU A 10 -3.50 -8.68 -13.26
C GLU A 10 -2.42 -8.69 -12.19
N GLY A 11 -2.38 -7.69 -11.31
CA GLY A 11 -1.43 -7.68 -10.20
C GLY A 11 -1.85 -6.77 -9.06
N GLY A 12 -1.32 -7.06 -7.89
CA GLY A 12 -1.52 -6.30 -6.66
C GLY A 12 -0.27 -5.52 -6.27
N LYS A 13 -0.49 -4.36 -5.64
CA LYS A 13 0.57 -3.57 -5.02
C LYS A 13 0.05 -2.90 -3.75
N LEU A 14 0.76 -3.07 -2.64
CA LEU A 14 0.61 -2.23 -1.46
C LEU A 14 1.27 -0.87 -1.72
N VAL A 15 0.48 0.20 -1.60
CA VAL A 15 0.95 1.58 -1.74
C VAL A 15 0.76 2.32 -0.42
N LEU A 16 1.85 2.92 0.08
CA LEU A 16 1.80 3.78 1.27
C LEU A 16 1.39 5.21 0.88
N ARG A 17 0.69 5.89 1.79
CA ARG A 17 0.36 7.31 1.63
C ARG A 17 1.65 8.13 1.44
N GLY A 18 1.65 9.00 0.44
CA GLY A 18 2.79 9.82 0.02
C GLY A 18 3.80 9.08 -0.85
N LYS A 19 3.55 7.82 -1.21
CA LYS A 19 4.38 7.04 -2.13
C LYS A 19 3.66 6.86 -3.47
N GLY A 20 4.47 6.69 -4.51
CA GLY A 20 4.03 6.52 -5.88
C GLY A 20 4.02 5.05 -6.32
N PHE A 21 3.27 4.81 -7.38
CA PHE A 21 3.23 3.59 -8.16
C PHE A 21 3.41 3.95 -9.65
N SER A 22 4.09 3.09 -10.40
CA SER A 22 4.15 3.14 -11.86
C SER A 22 3.75 1.79 -12.41
N ASN A 23 2.98 1.76 -13.49
CA ASN A 23 2.51 0.52 -14.10
C ASN A 23 3.63 -0.19 -14.87
N THR A 24 4.60 -0.73 -14.14
CA THR A 24 5.69 -1.53 -14.66
C THR A 24 5.77 -2.83 -13.89
N LEU A 25 6.19 -3.91 -14.56
CA LEU A 25 6.19 -5.26 -13.98
C LEU A 25 6.93 -5.35 -12.63
N THR A 26 8.00 -4.58 -12.44
CA THR A 26 8.83 -4.59 -11.23
C THR A 26 8.20 -3.88 -10.03
N GLN A 27 7.13 -3.12 -10.24
CA GLN A 27 6.47 -2.38 -9.17
C GLN A 27 5.41 -3.22 -8.44
N TYR A 28 4.96 -4.33 -9.02
CA TYR A 28 3.94 -5.20 -8.43
C TYR A 28 4.51 -6.11 -7.33
N ASP A 29 3.72 -6.34 -6.27
CA ASP A 29 4.06 -7.31 -5.21
C ASP A 29 3.65 -8.73 -5.62
N ASP A 30 2.55 -8.85 -6.36
CA ASP A 30 2.12 -10.05 -7.05
C ASP A 30 1.63 -9.70 -8.46
N PHE A 31 1.93 -10.56 -9.44
CA PHE A 31 1.55 -10.31 -10.83
C PHE A 31 1.31 -11.63 -11.57
N LYS A 32 0.19 -11.71 -12.28
CA LYS A 32 -0.25 -12.85 -13.08
C LYS A 32 -0.50 -12.39 -14.50
N TYR A 33 -0.11 -13.21 -15.47
CA TYR A 33 -0.26 -12.88 -16.88
C TYR A 33 -0.43 -14.13 -17.73
N GLY A 34 -1.07 -13.97 -18.89
CA GLY A 34 -1.20 -15.02 -19.90
C GLY A 34 0.07 -15.22 -20.73
N GLY A 35 0.20 -16.37 -21.38
CA GLY A 35 1.43 -16.78 -22.08
C GLY A 35 1.86 -15.90 -23.27
N LEU A 36 1.01 -14.98 -23.74
CA LEU A 36 1.32 -14.03 -24.82
C LEU A 36 1.44 -12.58 -24.31
N PHE A 37 1.47 -12.38 -23.00
CA PHE A 37 1.71 -11.07 -22.40
C PHE A 37 3.13 -10.57 -22.67
N SER A 38 3.25 -9.26 -22.92
CA SER A 38 4.53 -8.55 -22.95
C SER A 38 4.49 -7.39 -21.94
N PRO A 39 5.55 -7.12 -21.18
CA PRO A 39 5.61 -5.94 -20.32
C PRO A 39 5.35 -4.62 -21.07
N ASP A 40 5.69 -4.56 -22.36
CA ASP A 40 5.46 -3.39 -23.21
C ASP A 40 3.98 -3.15 -23.52
N SER A 41 3.11 -4.12 -23.24
CA SER A 41 1.65 -3.97 -23.38
C SER A 41 1.00 -3.36 -22.14
N LEU A 42 1.77 -3.01 -21.10
CA LEU A 42 1.23 -2.31 -19.94
C LEU A 42 0.97 -0.84 -20.28
N PRO A 43 -0.25 -0.31 -20.05
CA PRO A 43 -0.51 1.10 -20.21
C PRO A 43 0.44 1.94 -19.36
N PRO A 44 1.13 2.94 -19.93
CA PRO A 44 2.13 3.68 -19.19
C PRO A 44 1.43 4.69 -18.28
N PHE A 45 1.08 4.32 -17.05
CA PHE A 45 0.52 5.26 -16.08
C PHE A 45 1.27 5.22 -14.76
N SER A 46 1.12 6.27 -13.98
CA SER A 46 1.62 6.35 -12.61
C SER A 46 0.66 7.12 -11.72
N PHE A 47 0.73 6.89 -10.41
CA PHE A 47 -0.01 7.68 -9.44
C PHE A 47 0.72 7.78 -8.12
N THR A 48 0.44 8.83 -7.36
CA THR A 48 0.82 8.96 -5.95
C THR A 48 -0.42 8.87 -5.08
N LEU A 49 -0.38 8.06 -4.03
CA LEU A 49 -1.47 8.00 -3.04
C LEU A 49 -1.38 9.19 -2.09
N ASP A 50 -2.20 10.20 -2.31
CA ASP A 50 -2.17 11.44 -1.50
C ASP A 50 -2.88 11.24 -0.17
N LYS A 51 -4.04 10.58 -0.20
CA LYS A 51 -4.89 10.36 0.98
C LYS A 51 -5.71 9.09 0.81
N PHE A 52 -6.01 8.44 1.93
CA PHE A 52 -6.97 7.34 2.00
C PHE A 52 -7.96 7.63 3.12
N ASP A 53 -9.25 7.59 2.80
CA ASP A 53 -10.34 7.72 3.76
C ASP A 53 -11.07 6.39 3.89
N ALA A 54 -11.27 5.97 5.14
CA ALA A 54 -12.08 4.82 5.48
C ALA A 54 -13.09 5.18 6.55
N THR A 55 -14.36 4.92 6.26
CA THR A 55 -15.46 5.18 7.18
C THR A 55 -16.14 3.88 7.58
N TYR A 56 -16.60 3.85 8.82
CA TYR A 56 -17.25 2.71 9.44
C TYR A 56 -18.52 3.20 10.12
N GLU A 57 -19.49 2.31 10.25
CA GLU A 57 -20.69 2.60 11.03
C GLU A 57 -20.31 2.86 12.49
N THR A 58 -20.75 3.99 13.03
CA THR A 58 -20.41 4.43 14.38
C THR A 58 -21.43 3.98 15.43
N SER A 59 -22.59 3.48 15.01
CA SER A 59 -23.72 3.20 15.91
C SER A 59 -24.62 2.03 15.47
N GLY A 60 -25.44 1.54 16.40
CA GLY A 60 -26.44 0.51 16.12
C GLY A 60 -25.86 -0.90 15.88
N PRO A 61 -26.69 -1.85 15.42
CA PRO A 61 -26.30 -3.27 15.26
C PRO A 61 -25.17 -3.51 14.26
N GLN A 62 -24.90 -2.54 13.39
CA GLN A 62 -23.86 -2.59 12.37
C GLN A 62 -22.59 -1.84 12.77
N LYS A 63 -22.45 -1.40 14.03
CA LYS A 63 -21.25 -0.67 14.48
C LYS A 63 -19.96 -1.42 14.11
N GLY A 64 -19.02 -0.68 13.52
CA GLY A 64 -17.74 -1.21 13.03
C GLY A 64 -17.81 -1.78 11.61
N THR A 65 -18.97 -1.85 10.95
CA THR A 65 -19.04 -2.29 9.55
C THR A 65 -18.52 -1.23 8.59
N PRO A 66 -17.72 -1.60 7.57
CA PRO A 66 -17.31 -0.71 6.48
C PRO A 66 -18.46 0.04 5.81
N ARG A 67 -18.27 1.33 5.51
CA ARG A 67 -19.24 2.15 4.77
C ARG A 67 -18.70 2.68 3.45
N ASP A 68 -17.60 3.43 3.50
CA ASP A 68 -17.00 4.06 2.31
C ASP A 68 -15.48 4.02 2.40
N PHE A 69 -14.83 3.65 1.29
CA PHE A 69 -13.38 3.62 1.13
C PHE A 69 -12.99 4.40 -0.12
N LYS A 70 -12.16 5.42 0.07
CA LYS A 70 -11.73 6.31 -1.02
C LYS A 70 -10.23 6.53 -0.97
N ALA A 71 -9.56 6.28 -2.09
CA ALA A 71 -8.19 6.68 -2.31
C ALA A 71 -8.16 7.93 -3.20
N TYR A 72 -7.54 9.00 -2.70
CA TYR A 72 -7.27 10.20 -3.48
C TYR A 72 -5.86 10.09 -4.03
N VAL A 73 -5.74 10.21 -5.35
CA VAL A 73 -4.47 10.01 -6.06
C VAL A 73 -4.17 11.16 -7.00
N SER A 74 -2.89 11.50 -7.09
CA SER A 74 -2.35 12.34 -8.16
C SER A 74 -1.88 11.43 -9.28
N PHE A 75 -2.69 11.32 -10.33
CA PHE A 75 -2.57 10.35 -11.42
C PHE A 75 -2.00 11.00 -12.69
N SER A 76 -1.14 10.28 -13.42
CA SER A 76 -0.55 10.74 -14.69
C SER A 76 -0.52 9.63 -15.72
N GLU A 77 -0.91 9.97 -16.95
CA GLU A 77 -0.79 9.09 -18.13
C GLU A 77 0.45 9.42 -18.95
N GLY A 78 1.19 8.39 -19.33
CA GLY A 78 2.48 8.47 -20.02
C GLY A 78 3.63 8.96 -19.12
N ALA A 79 4.84 8.91 -19.65
CA ALA A 79 6.05 9.39 -18.97
C ALA A 79 6.08 10.92 -18.74
N HIS A 80 5.23 11.67 -19.44
CA HIS A 80 5.19 13.13 -19.42
C HIS A 80 3.78 13.69 -19.12
N GLY A 81 2.87 12.84 -18.63
CA GLY A 81 1.53 13.26 -18.23
C GLY A 81 1.59 14.29 -17.12
N LYS A 82 0.71 15.30 -17.20
CA LYS A 82 0.51 16.21 -16.08
C LYS A 82 -0.31 15.51 -15.00
N PRO A 83 0.09 15.56 -13.72
CA PRO A 83 -0.70 14.98 -12.65
C PRO A 83 -2.09 15.62 -12.55
N VAL A 84 -3.12 14.78 -12.55
CA VAL A 84 -4.51 15.13 -12.32
C VAL A 84 -4.97 14.44 -11.04
N ARG A 85 -5.68 15.18 -10.18
CA ARG A 85 -6.28 14.60 -8.97
C ARG A 85 -7.52 13.80 -9.34
N THR A 86 -7.57 12.57 -8.88
CA THR A 86 -8.73 11.68 -9.05
C THR A 86 -8.93 10.81 -7.81
N GLU A 87 -10.05 10.11 -7.78
CA GLU A 87 -10.46 9.24 -6.69
C GLU A 87 -10.66 7.81 -7.20
N ILE A 88 -10.32 6.83 -6.37
CA ILE A 88 -10.61 5.42 -6.60
C ILE A 88 -11.49 4.95 -5.45
N GLU A 89 -12.64 4.37 -5.77
CA GLU A 89 -13.58 3.81 -4.78
C GLU A 89 -13.79 2.32 -5.06
N VAL A 90 -14.26 1.56 -4.06
CA VAL A 90 -14.51 0.11 -4.17
C VAL A 90 -15.34 -0.25 -5.40
N ASN A 91 -16.39 0.52 -5.67
CA ASN A 91 -17.32 0.30 -6.79
C ASN A 91 -17.10 1.27 -7.96
N LYS A 92 -16.07 2.12 -7.90
CA LYS A 92 -15.72 3.08 -8.95
C LYS A 92 -14.21 2.98 -9.22
N PRO A 93 -13.79 1.97 -9.99
CA PRO A 93 -12.39 1.84 -10.36
C PRO A 93 -11.96 3.00 -11.27
N LEU A 94 -10.66 3.31 -11.24
CA LEU A 94 -10.07 4.21 -12.23
C LEU A 94 -9.77 3.40 -13.50
N GLU A 95 -10.29 3.85 -14.64
CA GLU A 95 -10.05 3.21 -15.93
C GLU A 95 -8.96 3.95 -16.70
N VAL A 96 -7.98 3.21 -17.22
CA VAL A 96 -6.81 3.75 -17.92
C VAL A 96 -6.48 2.83 -19.09
N ASP A 97 -6.68 3.30 -20.32
CA ASP A 97 -6.33 2.56 -21.55
C ASP A 97 -6.79 1.09 -21.54
N GLY A 98 -8.07 0.86 -21.19
CA GLY A 98 -8.65 -0.48 -21.08
C GLY A 98 -8.28 -1.27 -19.81
N SER A 99 -7.35 -0.78 -19.00
CA SER A 99 -7.05 -1.32 -17.66
C SER A 99 -7.94 -0.70 -16.59
N LYS A 100 -8.15 -1.42 -15.48
CA LYS A 100 -8.97 -0.96 -14.35
C LYS A 100 -8.18 -1.09 -13.05
N LEU A 101 -8.12 -0.01 -12.28
CA LEU A 101 -7.49 0.03 -10.97
C LEU A 101 -8.57 -0.05 -9.90
N PHE A 102 -8.50 -1.08 -9.06
CA PHE A 102 -9.44 -1.32 -7.98
C PHE A 102 -8.77 -1.15 -6.61
N LEU A 103 -9.55 -0.74 -5.62
CA LEU A 103 -9.16 -0.88 -4.22
C LEU A 103 -9.35 -2.34 -3.79
N LEU A 104 -8.24 -3.08 -3.66
CA LEU A 104 -8.27 -4.48 -3.22
C LEU A 104 -8.45 -4.61 -1.70
N GLY A 105 -7.93 -3.64 -0.95
CA GLY A 105 -8.00 -3.61 0.51
C GLY A 105 -7.18 -2.46 1.08
N HIS A 106 -7.18 -2.36 2.40
CA HIS A 106 -6.46 -1.33 3.14
C HIS A 106 -5.97 -1.86 4.49
N GLY A 107 -5.05 -1.12 5.11
CA GLY A 107 -4.46 -1.47 6.39
C GLY A 107 -3.75 -0.29 7.02
N TYR A 108 -3.11 -0.54 8.16
CA TYR A 108 -2.41 0.49 8.91
C TYR A 108 -0.95 0.59 8.48
N ALA A 109 -0.44 1.83 8.45
CA ALA A 109 0.98 2.10 8.26
C ALA A 109 1.46 3.15 9.27
N PRO A 110 1.64 2.77 10.55
CA PRO A 110 2.11 3.71 11.57
C PRO A 110 3.51 4.23 11.22
N VAL A 111 3.76 5.50 11.55
CA VAL A 111 5.11 6.07 11.52
C VAL A 111 5.80 5.70 12.83
N ILE A 112 6.78 4.80 12.74
CA ILE A 112 7.55 4.33 13.89
C ILE A 112 8.85 5.09 13.96
N SER A 113 9.20 5.64 15.13
CA SER A 113 10.55 6.17 15.38
C SER A 113 11.28 5.37 16.44
N VAL A 114 12.54 5.06 16.18
CA VAL A 114 13.45 4.47 17.18
C VAL A 114 14.52 5.49 17.53
N THR A 115 14.70 5.73 18.83
CA THR A 115 15.65 6.69 19.37
C THR A 115 16.74 5.95 20.14
N ALA A 116 18.00 6.25 19.84
CA ALA A 116 19.16 5.68 20.51
C ALA A 116 19.35 6.27 21.93
N PRO A 117 20.18 5.65 22.79
CA PRO A 117 20.41 6.14 24.16
C PRO A 117 20.97 7.57 24.25
N ASP A 118 21.62 8.06 23.20
CA ASP A 118 22.12 9.43 23.09
C ASP A 118 21.04 10.46 22.70
N GLY A 119 19.78 10.02 22.53
CA GLY A 119 18.65 10.85 22.13
C GLY A 119 18.48 11.04 20.63
N LYS A 120 19.35 10.46 19.79
CA LYS A 120 19.25 10.57 18.33
C LYS A 120 18.20 9.63 17.77
N VAL A 121 17.33 10.13 16.88
CA VAL A 121 16.43 9.27 16.09
C VAL A 121 17.24 8.53 15.04
N ILE A 122 17.31 7.20 15.15
CA ILE A 122 18.08 6.32 14.27
C ILE A 122 17.19 5.63 13.23
N TYR A 123 15.88 5.65 13.43
CA TYR A 123 14.91 5.14 12.47
C TYR A 123 13.65 5.99 12.54
N LYS A 124 13.08 6.35 11.39
CA LYS A 124 11.75 6.99 11.30
C LYS A 124 11.13 6.71 9.93
N ASP A 125 10.19 5.78 9.87
CA ASP A 125 9.49 5.47 8.63
C ASP A 125 8.06 4.94 8.87
N ALA A 126 7.23 5.00 7.84
CA ALA A 126 5.92 4.36 7.81
C ALA A 126 6.09 2.86 7.56
N VAL A 127 5.63 2.02 8.49
CA VAL A 127 5.77 0.56 8.39
C VAL A 127 4.42 -0.06 8.05
N PRO A 128 4.24 -0.70 6.88
CA PRO A 128 2.98 -1.36 6.55
C PRO A 128 2.72 -2.54 7.49
N MET A 129 1.51 -2.60 8.03
CA MET A 129 1.02 -3.67 8.88
C MET A 129 -0.06 -4.43 8.10
N LEU A 130 0.14 -5.73 7.91
CA LEU A 130 -0.75 -6.56 7.09
C LEU A 130 -1.88 -7.14 7.95
N PRO A 131 -3.15 -6.95 7.57
CA PRO A 131 -4.28 -7.50 8.30
C PRO A 131 -4.32 -9.04 8.15
N PHE A 132 -4.65 -9.73 9.23
CA PHE A 132 -4.78 -11.20 9.26
C PHE A 132 -6.17 -11.69 9.69
N ASP A 133 -7.07 -10.78 10.07
CA ASP A 133 -8.46 -11.09 10.38
C ASP A 133 -9.41 -10.01 9.80
N ALA A 134 -10.72 -10.27 9.88
CA ALA A 134 -11.76 -9.35 9.43
C ALA A 134 -11.87 -8.08 10.29
N ASN A 135 -11.26 -8.08 11.47
CA ASN A 135 -11.25 -6.96 12.41
C ASN A 135 -10.11 -5.97 12.12
N LEU A 136 -9.35 -6.17 11.04
CA LEU A 136 -8.14 -5.41 10.69
C LEU A 136 -7.04 -5.50 11.75
N SER A 137 -7.06 -6.54 12.59
CA SER A 137 -5.89 -6.88 13.40
C SER A 137 -4.74 -7.14 12.44
N SER A 138 -3.64 -6.42 12.63
CA SER A 138 -2.55 -6.35 11.66
C SER A 138 -1.22 -6.61 12.33
N SER A 139 -0.30 -7.25 11.61
CA SER A 139 1.06 -7.50 12.08
C SER A 139 2.10 -7.01 11.09
N GLY A 140 3.28 -6.68 11.59
CA GLY A 140 4.40 -6.27 10.75
C GLY A 140 5.74 -6.37 11.48
N ALA A 141 6.80 -6.25 10.70
CA ALA A 141 8.17 -6.30 11.19
C ALA A 141 8.86 -4.96 10.94
N ILE A 142 9.39 -4.36 12.00
CA ILE A 142 10.22 -3.16 11.93
C ILE A 142 11.68 -3.61 11.93
N LYS A 143 12.45 -3.17 10.93
CA LYS A 143 13.87 -3.50 10.79
C LYS A 143 14.67 -2.19 10.85
N VAL A 144 15.49 -2.06 11.88
CA VAL A 144 16.44 -0.96 12.03
C VAL A 144 17.82 -1.50 11.70
N THR A 145 18.29 -1.16 10.50
CA THR A 145 19.51 -1.74 9.94
C THR A 145 20.78 -0.97 10.27
N ASP A 146 20.66 0.25 10.81
CA ASP A 146 21.79 1.12 11.11
C ASP A 146 21.47 2.07 12.30
N GLY A 147 22.50 2.68 12.87
CA GLY A 147 22.43 3.74 13.87
C GLY A 147 22.45 3.28 15.32
N TYR A 148 22.17 2.00 15.60
CA TYR A 148 22.24 1.45 16.95
C TYR A 148 23.64 0.90 17.26
N LYS A 149 24.13 1.16 18.48
CA LYS A 149 25.35 0.58 19.03
C LYS A 149 25.06 -0.02 20.40
N ASP A 150 25.61 -1.20 20.65
CA ASP A 150 25.53 -1.86 21.95
C ASP A 150 26.38 -1.13 23.02
N LYS A 151 26.35 -1.65 24.25
CA LYS A 151 27.15 -1.15 25.38
C LYS A 151 28.67 -1.17 25.14
N ASP A 152 29.15 -2.00 24.22
CA ASP A 152 30.56 -2.18 23.88
C ASP A 152 30.94 -1.36 22.63
N GLY A 153 30.01 -0.56 22.09
CA GLY A 153 30.20 0.30 20.92
C GLY A 153 30.10 -0.40 19.57
N LYS A 154 29.69 -1.67 19.53
CA LYS A 154 29.52 -2.45 18.29
C LYS A 154 28.20 -2.10 17.63
N ALA A 155 28.23 -1.94 16.30
CA ALA A 155 27.02 -1.73 15.51
C ALA A 155 26.17 -3.01 15.47
N GLU A 156 24.90 -2.88 15.81
CA GLU A 156 23.94 -3.99 15.78
C GLU A 156 22.65 -3.58 15.05
N GLN A 157 21.99 -4.56 14.43
CA GLN A 157 20.68 -4.38 13.82
C GLN A 157 19.59 -4.75 14.81
N LEU A 158 18.50 -3.99 14.81
CA LEU A 158 17.34 -4.26 15.65
C LEU A 158 16.16 -4.74 14.79
N GLY A 159 15.46 -5.76 15.29
CA GLY A 159 14.23 -6.27 14.71
C GLY A 159 13.12 -6.25 15.76
N PHE A 160 11.98 -5.67 15.41
CA PHE A 160 10.79 -5.67 16.26
C PHE A 160 9.62 -6.28 15.50
N ASN A 161 8.88 -7.16 16.15
CA ASN A 161 7.53 -7.53 15.71
C ASN A 161 6.54 -6.57 16.35
N ALA A 162 5.58 -6.07 15.57
CA ALA A 162 4.50 -5.25 16.08
C ALA A 162 3.16 -5.83 15.64
N MET A 163 2.18 -5.70 16.54
CA MET A 163 0.79 -6.06 16.31
C MET A 163 -0.10 -4.87 16.65
N LEU A 164 -0.95 -4.50 15.71
CA LEU A 164 -2.01 -3.50 15.89
C LEU A 164 -3.34 -4.25 15.99
N VAL A 165 -4.03 -4.08 17.11
CA VAL A 165 -5.37 -4.62 17.31
C VAL A 165 -6.39 -3.50 17.21
N SER A 166 -7.53 -3.78 16.60
CA SER A 166 -8.63 -2.83 16.56
C SER A 166 -9.20 -2.64 17.95
N THR A 167 -9.29 -1.39 18.40
CA THR A 167 -10.05 -1.01 19.60
C THR A 167 -11.51 -0.85 19.19
N PHE A 168 -12.29 -1.93 19.24
CA PHE A 168 -13.75 -1.83 19.16
C PHE A 168 -14.24 -1.08 20.40
N ALA A 169 -14.62 0.18 20.24
CA ALA A 169 -15.47 0.90 21.19
C ALA A 169 -16.91 0.74 20.75
#